data_AF-A0A916UQ57-F1
#
_entry.id   AF-A0A916UQ57-F1
#
_cell.length_a   1.000
_cell.length_b   1.000
_cell.length_c   1.000
_cell.angle_alpha   90.00
_cell.angle_beta   90.00
_cell.angle_gamma   90.00
#
_symmetry.space_group_name_H-M   'P 1'
#
loop_
_entity.id
_entity.type
_entity.pdbx_description
1 polymer ?
#
loop_
_entity_poly.entity_id
_entity_poly.type
_entity_poly.pdbx_seq_one_letter_code
_entity_poly.pdbx_strand_id
1 'polypeptide(L)'
;MTLRLRDVKPLVLTMLLAMPLSIVHAAPASKEKDAKQNVDTDSIISTISASERTRPFPVGEKTAYFTNIKDGDQVKSPFRVAFAVTGMGVAPVAAGSIANTGHHHILIDMPMPADIKAPIPFDKPGEYAHQHYKHFGGGETEALLDLPPGKHSLRLLFADFKHVPYYITSKEVNVVVLEKSK
;
A
#
# COMPACT_ATOMS: atom_id res chain seq x y z
N MET A 1 -7.17 45.82 -69.41
CA MET A 1 -6.37 45.43 -70.58
C MET A 1 -6.15 43.93 -70.52
N THR A 2 -6.91 43.19 -71.36
CA THR A 2 -6.59 41.91 -72.02
C THR A 2 -6.09 40.72 -71.18
N LEU A 3 -6.91 39.67 -70.92
CA LEU A 3 -7.37 38.56 -71.80
C LEU A 3 -6.49 37.30 -71.61
N ARG A 4 -6.95 36.20 -71.00
CA ARG A 4 -7.50 34.94 -71.60
C ARG A 4 -7.16 33.79 -70.60
N LEU A 5 -7.79 32.62 -70.47
CA LEU A 5 -8.79 31.85 -71.22
C LEU A 5 -9.20 30.63 -70.36
N ARG A 6 -10.43 30.14 -70.60
CA ARG A 6 -10.89 28.73 -70.61
C ARG A 6 -11.36 28.07 -69.31
N ASP A 7 -12.68 27.91 -69.26
CA ASP A 7 -13.41 26.75 -68.75
C ASP A 7 -12.77 25.40 -69.10
N VAL A 8 -12.70 24.50 -68.11
CA VAL A 8 -12.94 23.05 -68.32
C VAL A 8 -13.48 22.43 -67.01
N LYS A 9 -14.70 21.87 -67.05
CA LYS A 9 -15.18 20.79 -66.16
C LYS A 9 -15.27 19.52 -67.02
N PRO A 10 -15.48 18.31 -66.47
CA PRO A 10 -15.04 17.71 -65.20
C PRO A 10 -14.35 16.34 -65.49
N LEU A 11 -13.79 15.67 -64.48
CA LEU A 11 -13.61 14.21 -64.57
C LEU A 11 -13.68 13.56 -63.19
N VAL A 12 -14.71 12.76 -63.01
CA VAL A 12 -14.93 11.88 -61.86
C VAL A 12 -14.00 10.68 -62.02
N LEU A 13 -13.10 10.46 -61.05
CA LEU A 13 -12.33 9.23 -60.94
C LEU A 13 -12.65 8.57 -59.60
N THR A 14 -13.62 7.66 -59.65
CA THR A 14 -13.99 6.75 -58.57
C THR A 14 -12.84 5.75 -58.37
N MET A 15 -12.11 5.87 -57.27
CA MET A 15 -11.10 4.87 -56.90
C MET A 15 -11.65 4.03 -55.74
N LEU A 16 -12.12 2.82 -56.06
CA LEU A 16 -12.41 1.78 -55.08
C LEU A 16 -11.09 1.38 -54.41
N LEU A 17 -10.91 1.74 -53.14
CA LEU A 17 -9.84 1.20 -52.31
C LEU A 17 -10.38 -0.02 -51.57
N ALA A 18 -10.01 -1.22 -52.03
CA ALA A 18 -10.26 -2.46 -51.32
C ALA A 18 -9.42 -2.50 -50.03
N MET A 19 -10.07 -2.54 -48.87
CA MET A 19 -9.41 -2.80 -47.59
C MET A 19 -9.21 -4.31 -47.40
N PRO A 20 -8.02 -4.77 -46.95
CA PRO A 20 -7.84 -6.17 -46.59
C PRO A 20 -8.55 -6.49 -45.27
N LEU A 21 -9.27 -7.60 -45.29
CA LEU A 21 -9.93 -8.22 -44.16
C LEU A 21 -8.86 -8.63 -43.12
N SER A 22 -8.73 -7.89 -42.02
CA SER A 22 -7.90 -8.30 -40.89
C SER A 22 -8.53 -9.52 -40.22
N ILE A 23 -7.85 -10.67 -40.33
CA ILE A 23 -8.18 -11.86 -39.54
C ILE A 23 -7.86 -11.53 -38.08
N VAL A 24 -8.89 -11.23 -37.30
CA VAL A 24 -8.80 -11.13 -35.85
C VAL A 24 -8.63 -12.56 -35.32
N HIS A 25 -7.39 -12.96 -35.03
CA HIS A 25 -7.13 -14.11 -34.17
C HIS A 25 -7.55 -13.71 -32.75
N ALA A 26 -8.74 -14.14 -32.35
CA ALA A 26 -9.18 -14.06 -30.98
C ALA A 26 -8.25 -14.94 -30.12
N ALA A 27 -7.33 -14.31 -29.40
CA ALA A 27 -6.60 -14.97 -28.32
C ALA A 27 -7.61 -15.41 -27.24
N PRO A 28 -7.48 -16.61 -26.65
CA PRO A 28 -8.38 -17.02 -25.60
C PRO A 28 -8.12 -16.16 -24.37
N ALA A 29 -9.13 -15.41 -23.96
CA ALA A 29 -9.15 -14.73 -22.68
C ALA A 29 -9.02 -15.78 -21.57
N SER A 30 -7.82 -15.92 -21.00
CA SER A 30 -7.60 -16.68 -19.79
C SER A 30 -8.39 -16.01 -18.67
N LYS A 31 -9.43 -16.69 -18.20
CA LYS A 31 -10.12 -16.35 -16.95
C LYS A 31 -9.11 -16.49 -15.81
N GLU A 32 -8.50 -15.37 -15.40
CA GLU A 32 -7.79 -15.31 -14.13
C GLU A 32 -8.86 -15.34 -13.03
N LYS A 33 -9.06 -16.53 -12.46
CA LYS A 33 -9.80 -16.66 -11.21
C LYS A 33 -8.92 -16.07 -10.13
N ASP A 34 -9.35 -14.95 -9.54
CA ASP A 34 -8.91 -14.51 -8.21
C ASP A 34 -9.23 -15.62 -7.19
N ALA A 35 -8.34 -16.60 -7.11
CA ALA A 35 -8.33 -17.55 -6.02
C ALA A 35 -7.79 -16.79 -4.81
N LYS A 36 -8.67 -16.55 -3.83
CA LYS A 36 -8.35 -15.96 -2.53
C LYS A 36 -7.36 -16.88 -1.80
N GLN A 37 -6.07 -16.71 -2.07
CA GLN A 37 -5.02 -17.57 -1.53
C GLN A 37 -4.76 -17.21 -0.07
N ASN A 38 -4.59 -18.23 0.77
CA ASN A 38 -4.10 -18.05 2.14
C ASN A 38 -2.66 -17.54 2.05
N VAL A 39 -2.38 -16.40 2.66
CA VAL A 39 -1.05 -15.78 2.64
C VAL A 39 -0.26 -16.36 3.79
N ASP A 40 0.76 -17.15 3.47
CA ASP A 40 1.75 -17.60 4.44
C ASP A 40 2.76 -16.46 4.67
N THR A 41 2.47 -15.64 5.66
CA THR A 41 3.34 -14.51 6.04
C THR A 41 4.66 -14.94 6.66
N ASP A 42 4.78 -16.21 7.08
CA ASP A 42 6.03 -16.73 7.65
C ASP A 42 7.03 -17.09 6.54
N SER A 43 6.55 -17.52 5.37
CA SER A 43 7.39 -17.78 4.20
C SER A 43 7.48 -16.61 3.21
N ILE A 44 6.52 -15.68 3.22
CA ILE A 44 6.61 -14.42 2.46
C ILE A 44 7.54 -13.46 3.22
N ILE A 45 8.83 -13.66 2.97
CA ILE A 45 9.87 -12.69 3.30
C ILE A 45 9.51 -11.39 2.57
N SER A 46 9.49 -10.28 3.30
CA SER A 46 9.36 -8.93 2.73
C SER A 46 10.23 -8.84 1.47
N THR A 47 9.67 -8.37 0.36
CA THR A 47 10.39 -8.26 -0.92
C THR A 47 11.56 -7.26 -0.85
N ILE A 48 11.65 -6.49 0.23
CA ILE A 48 12.75 -5.57 0.58
C ILE A 48 13.35 -5.94 1.94
N SER A 49 14.66 -5.77 2.07
CA SER A 49 15.43 -6.10 3.28
C SER A 49 15.11 -5.19 4.46
N ALA A 50 15.43 -5.62 5.69
CA ALA A 50 15.29 -4.78 6.88
C ALA A 50 16.08 -3.46 6.79
N SER A 51 17.29 -3.51 6.20
CA SER A 51 18.11 -2.31 5.99
C SER A 51 17.49 -1.34 4.99
N GLU A 52 16.77 -1.83 3.97
CA GLU A 52 16.08 -0.95 3.01
C GLU A 52 14.85 -0.31 3.63
N ARG A 53 14.13 -1.03 4.51
CA ARG A 53 12.93 -0.52 5.21
C ARG A 53 13.23 0.63 6.17
N THR A 54 14.46 0.73 6.69
CA THR A 54 14.85 1.79 7.64
C THR A 54 15.56 2.97 6.98
N ARG A 55 16.02 2.83 5.73
CA ARG A 55 16.88 3.81 5.06
C ARG A 55 16.13 5.13 4.82
N PRO A 56 16.70 6.29 5.18
CA PRO A 56 16.14 7.57 4.79
C PRO A 56 16.11 7.70 3.26
N PHE A 57 14.91 7.92 2.72
CA PHE A 57 14.75 8.20 1.29
C PHE A 57 14.25 9.64 1.14
N PRO A 58 15.14 10.65 1.05
CA PRO A 58 14.74 12.07 1.16
C PRO A 58 14.00 12.60 -0.08
N VAL A 59 13.87 11.80 -1.13
CA VAL A 59 13.24 12.16 -2.40
C VAL A 59 12.03 11.25 -2.64
N GLY A 60 10.87 11.80 -2.97
CA GLY A 60 9.66 11.02 -3.27
C GLY A 60 8.47 11.36 -2.40
N GLU A 61 7.31 10.80 -2.77
CA GLU A 61 6.08 10.91 -2.00
C GLU A 61 6.26 10.25 -0.63
N LYS A 62 5.79 10.92 0.43
CA LYS A 62 5.87 10.40 1.79
C LYS A 62 4.69 9.46 2.04
N THR A 63 4.92 8.15 2.03
CA THR A 63 3.89 7.15 2.38
C THR A 63 4.47 6.03 3.24
N ALA A 64 3.64 5.50 4.14
CA ALA A 64 3.92 4.25 4.84
C ALA A 64 3.15 3.11 4.15
N TYR A 65 3.66 1.88 4.20
CA TYR A 65 3.00 0.74 3.56
C TYR A 65 3.47 -0.59 4.14
N PHE A 66 2.58 -1.58 4.09
CA PHE A 66 2.93 -2.98 4.36
C PHE A 66 3.62 -3.58 3.15
N THR A 67 4.64 -4.42 3.38
CA THR A 67 5.46 -5.01 2.32
C THR A 67 5.09 -6.46 2.03
N ASN A 68 4.34 -7.12 2.90
CA ASN A 68 4.06 -8.55 2.83
C ASN A 68 2.57 -8.93 2.99
N ILE A 69 1.68 -7.95 3.15
CA ILE A 69 0.22 -8.16 3.19
C ILE A 69 -0.50 -7.15 2.27
N LYS A 70 -1.64 -7.55 1.73
CA LYS A 70 -2.54 -6.74 0.90
C LYS A 70 -3.97 -6.81 1.39
N ASP A 71 -4.79 -5.88 0.93
CA ASP A 71 -6.22 -5.83 1.27
C ASP A 71 -6.94 -7.11 0.82
N GLY A 72 -7.74 -7.67 1.72
CA GLY A 72 -8.51 -8.88 1.52
C GLY A 72 -7.80 -10.19 1.86
N ASP A 73 -6.53 -10.15 2.28
CA ASP A 73 -5.72 -11.33 2.60
C ASP A 73 -6.35 -12.18 3.71
N GLN A 74 -6.15 -13.49 3.60
CA GLN A 74 -6.51 -14.47 4.62
C GLN A 74 -5.23 -14.99 5.28
N VAL A 75 -5.13 -14.84 6.61
CA VAL A 75 -3.93 -15.17 7.39
C VAL A 75 -4.28 -16.10 8.55
N LYS A 76 -3.29 -16.77 9.12
CA LYS A 76 -3.44 -17.57 10.36
C LYS A 76 -2.69 -16.89 11.49
N SER A 77 -3.29 -16.82 12.68
CA SER A 77 -2.65 -16.18 13.83
C SER A 77 -1.70 -17.13 14.59
N PRO A 78 -0.51 -16.66 15.05
CA PRO A 78 0.05 -15.34 14.79
C PRO A 78 0.58 -15.22 13.36
N PHE A 79 0.53 -14.01 12.81
CA PHE A 79 1.05 -13.73 11.47
C PHE A 79 2.04 -12.56 11.50
N ARG A 80 3.03 -12.62 10.61
CA ARG A 80 4.06 -11.60 10.47
C ARG A 80 3.57 -10.47 9.57
N VAL A 81 3.74 -9.23 10.02
CA VAL A 81 3.60 -8.04 9.18
C VAL A 81 4.95 -7.35 9.08
N ALA A 82 5.29 -6.92 7.87
CA ALA A 82 6.47 -6.14 7.55
C ALA A 82 6.02 -4.84 6.90
N PHE A 83 6.69 -3.75 7.22
CA PHE A 83 6.28 -2.41 6.81
C PHE A 83 7.47 -1.48 6.59
N ALA A 84 7.23 -0.44 5.81
CA ALA A 84 8.24 0.52 5.39
C ALA A 84 7.66 1.93 5.28
N VAL A 85 8.55 2.90 5.12
CA VAL A 85 8.22 4.31 4.82
C VAL A 85 9.08 4.82 3.67
N THR A 86 8.49 5.67 2.84
CA THR A 86 9.17 6.43 1.78
C THR A 86 9.22 7.91 2.17
N GLY A 87 10.22 8.65 1.68
CA GLY A 87 10.33 10.08 1.99
C GLY A 87 10.93 10.40 3.37
N MET A 88 11.13 9.40 4.23
CA MET A 88 11.59 9.53 5.62
C MET A 88 12.51 8.35 6.00
N GLY A 89 13.29 8.48 7.08
CA GLY A 89 14.01 7.37 7.70
C GLY A 89 13.33 6.85 8.97
N VAL A 90 13.63 5.61 9.37
CA VAL A 90 13.16 5.03 10.63
C VAL A 90 14.25 5.21 11.70
N ALA A 91 13.88 5.75 12.85
CA ALA A 91 14.79 5.95 13.98
C ALA A 91 14.09 5.59 15.30
N PRO A 92 14.80 5.01 16.28
CA PRO A 92 14.23 4.76 17.60
C PRO A 92 13.91 6.07 18.30
N VAL A 93 12.84 6.10 19.09
CA VAL A 93 12.44 7.24 19.93
C VAL A 93 13.60 7.70 20.83
N ALA A 94 14.39 6.75 21.33
CA ALA A 94 15.54 7.00 22.20
C ALA A 94 16.65 7.84 21.53
N ALA A 95 16.69 7.90 20.20
CA ALA A 95 17.65 8.76 19.48
C ALA A 95 17.24 10.25 19.46
N GLY A 96 16.04 10.58 19.92
CA GLY A 96 15.55 11.95 20.05
C GLY A 96 15.25 12.61 18.70
N SER A 97 15.46 13.94 18.64
CA SER A 97 15.10 14.75 17.48
C SER A 97 16.13 14.59 16.35
N ILE A 98 15.86 13.68 15.43
CA ILE A 98 16.61 13.53 14.18
C ILE A 98 15.74 14.04 13.01
N ALA A 99 16.34 14.86 12.15
CA ALA A 99 15.65 15.43 11.01
C ALA A 99 15.21 14.35 10.01
N ASN A 100 13.99 14.48 9.48
CA ASN A 100 13.40 13.57 8.48
C ASN A 100 13.31 12.10 8.93
N THR A 101 13.20 11.85 10.23
CA THR A 101 13.00 10.50 10.76
C THR A 101 11.78 10.41 11.66
N GLY A 102 11.36 9.18 11.91
CA GLY A 102 10.29 8.87 12.84
C GLY A 102 10.25 7.38 13.12
N HIS A 103 9.11 6.91 13.61
CA HIS A 103 8.88 5.50 13.87
C HIS A 103 7.44 5.11 13.54
N HIS A 104 7.21 3.80 13.46
CA HIS A 104 5.93 3.26 13.03
C HIS A 104 4.97 3.05 14.20
N HIS A 105 3.69 3.17 13.88
CA HIS A 105 2.58 2.62 14.62
C HIS A 105 1.69 1.81 13.68
N ILE A 106 1.03 0.78 14.20
CA ILE A 106 -0.12 0.14 13.53
C ILE A 106 -1.37 0.45 14.35
N LEU A 107 -2.39 0.95 13.66
CA LEU A 107 -3.77 1.06 14.13
C LEU A 107 -4.49 -0.23 13.79
N ILE A 108 -5.04 -0.90 14.80
CA ILE A 108 -5.78 -2.15 14.67
C ILE A 108 -7.23 -1.88 15.05
N ASP A 109 -8.16 -2.14 14.12
CA ASP A 109 -9.61 -2.04 14.32
C ASP A 109 -10.11 -0.68 14.80
N MET A 110 -9.43 0.38 14.34
CA MET A 110 -9.73 1.72 14.80
C MET A 110 -9.51 2.78 13.73
N PRO A 111 -10.26 3.90 13.82
CA PRO A 111 -10.04 5.04 12.93
C PRO A 111 -8.73 5.76 13.26
N MET A 112 -8.32 6.65 12.35
CA MET A 112 -7.21 7.57 12.59
C MET A 112 -7.48 8.47 13.82
N PRO A 113 -6.44 8.85 14.58
CA PRO A 113 -6.56 9.87 15.61
C PRO A 113 -7.15 11.17 15.05
N ALA A 114 -8.16 11.71 15.74
CA ALA A 114 -8.84 12.94 15.33
C ALA A 114 -7.95 14.18 15.52
N ASP A 115 -7.09 14.18 16.54
CA ASP A 115 -6.14 15.26 16.78
C ASP A 115 -4.81 14.98 16.09
N ILE A 116 -4.48 15.87 15.15
CA ILE A 116 -3.31 15.77 14.29
C ILE A 116 -2.03 16.32 14.91
N LYS A 117 -2.15 17.00 16.05
CA LYS A 117 -1.06 17.70 16.73
C LYS A 117 -0.75 17.11 18.10
N ALA A 118 -1.64 16.28 18.62
CA ALA A 118 -1.41 15.54 19.85
C ALA A 118 -0.56 14.29 19.61
N PRO A 119 0.21 13.85 20.63
CA PRO A 119 0.80 12.53 20.64
C PRO A 119 -0.26 11.45 20.43
N ILE A 120 0.09 10.42 19.65
CA ILE A 120 -0.75 9.24 19.47
C ILE A 120 -1.02 8.62 20.85
N PRO A 121 -2.28 8.33 21.20
CA PRO A 121 -2.59 7.73 22.48
C PRO A 121 -2.04 6.30 22.54
N PHE A 122 -1.61 5.92 23.74
CA PHE A 122 -1.27 4.53 24.03
C PHE A 122 -2.47 3.83 24.64
N ASP A 123 -2.62 2.55 24.32
CA ASP A 123 -3.58 1.71 25.00
C ASP A 123 -3.28 1.66 26.49
N LYS A 124 -4.33 1.77 27.32
CA LYS A 124 -4.15 1.63 28.77
C LYS A 124 -3.93 0.17 29.14
N PRO A 125 -3.17 -0.11 30.20
CA PRO A 125 -3.07 -1.45 30.75
C PRO A 125 -4.45 -2.04 31.04
N GLY A 126 -4.74 -3.23 30.48
CA GLY A 126 -5.98 -3.95 30.75
C GLY A 126 -7.21 -3.50 29.96
N GLU A 127 -7.14 -2.44 29.15
CA GLU A 127 -8.27 -2.06 28.29
C GLU A 127 -8.45 -3.01 27.09
N TYR A 128 -7.40 -3.74 26.65
CA TYR A 128 -7.47 -4.51 25.42
C TYR A 128 -6.73 -5.85 25.42
N ALA A 129 -7.38 -6.87 24.87
CA ALA A 129 -6.77 -8.17 24.56
C ALA A 129 -5.80 -8.12 23.36
N HIS A 130 -5.88 -7.08 22.50
CA HIS A 130 -5.22 -7.07 21.18
C HIS A 130 -4.38 -5.82 20.82
N GLN A 131 -4.26 -4.83 21.70
CA GLN A 131 -3.53 -3.55 21.49
C GLN A 131 -3.90 -2.81 20.18
N HIS A 132 -4.86 -1.88 20.24
CA HIS A 132 -5.28 -1.09 19.09
C HIS A 132 -4.18 -0.18 18.54
N TYR A 133 -3.33 0.39 19.40
CA TYR A 133 -2.16 1.17 18.99
C TYR A 133 -0.88 0.38 19.22
N LYS A 134 -0.44 -0.36 18.20
CA LYS A 134 0.85 -1.05 18.28
C LYS A 134 1.98 -0.08 18.00
N HIS A 135 2.83 0.15 18.99
CA HIS A 135 3.95 1.10 18.95
C HIS A 135 5.28 0.40 18.64
N PHE A 136 6.04 0.97 17.69
CA PHE A 136 7.35 0.48 17.26
C PHE A 136 8.44 1.52 17.51
N GLY A 137 8.53 1.97 18.76
CA GLY A 137 9.46 3.02 19.18
C GLY A 137 10.93 2.62 19.22
N GLY A 138 11.23 1.32 19.07
CA GLY A 138 12.59 0.81 18.90
C GLY A 138 13.12 0.95 17.46
N GLY A 139 12.29 1.44 16.54
CA GLY A 139 12.62 1.51 15.11
C GLY A 139 12.37 0.19 14.38
N GLU A 140 11.49 -0.66 14.93
CA GLU A 140 11.10 -1.91 14.32
C GLU A 140 10.39 -1.67 12.97
N THR A 141 10.58 -2.59 12.03
CA THR A 141 9.96 -2.54 10.69
C THR A 141 9.12 -3.79 10.40
N GLU A 142 8.92 -4.61 11.43
CA GLU A 142 8.10 -5.82 11.39
C GLU A 142 7.61 -6.21 12.78
N ALA A 143 6.54 -6.98 12.82
CA ALA A 143 5.96 -7.51 14.05
C ALA A 143 5.23 -8.83 13.79
N LEU A 144 5.11 -9.65 14.83
CA LEU A 144 4.10 -10.70 14.88
C LEU A 144 2.83 -10.13 15.49
N LEU A 145 1.71 -10.22 14.76
CA LEU A 145 0.38 -9.88 15.26
C LEU A 145 -0.33 -11.16 15.66
N ASP A 146 -0.81 -11.20 16.91
CA ASP A 146 -1.65 -12.29 17.43
C ASP A 146 -3.08 -11.77 17.62
N LEU A 147 -3.84 -11.81 16.52
CA LEU A 147 -5.21 -11.33 16.46
C LEU A 147 -6.18 -12.53 16.53
N PRO A 148 -7.37 -12.35 17.11
CA PRO A 148 -8.35 -13.42 17.17
C PRO A 148 -8.88 -13.73 15.76
N PRO A 149 -9.48 -14.91 15.52
CA PRO A 149 -10.18 -15.18 14.28
C PRO A 149 -11.26 -14.13 14.00
N GLY A 150 -11.34 -13.64 12.77
CA GLY A 150 -12.26 -12.56 12.41
C GLY A 150 -11.71 -11.61 11.34
N LYS A 151 -12.48 -10.55 11.08
CA LYS A 151 -12.04 -9.45 10.19
C LYS A 151 -11.33 -8.40 11.02
N HIS A 152 -10.18 -7.96 10.53
CA HIS A 152 -9.40 -6.90 11.14
C HIS A 152 -9.00 -5.84 10.12
N SER A 153 -9.02 -4.58 10.53
CA SER A 153 -8.50 -3.46 9.75
C SER A 153 -7.15 -3.02 10.32
N LEU A 154 -6.16 -2.87 9.44
CA LEU A 154 -4.80 -2.46 9.79
C LEU A 154 -4.44 -1.20 9.02
N ARG A 155 -3.88 -0.20 9.71
CA ARG A 155 -3.33 1.01 9.08
C ARG A 155 -2.02 1.42 9.74
N LEU A 156 -1.01 1.72 8.94
CA LEU A 156 0.23 2.31 9.43
C LEU A 156 0.06 3.80 9.66
N LEU A 157 0.64 4.29 10.75
CA LEU A 157 0.77 5.70 11.08
C LEU A 157 2.20 6.01 11.48
N PHE A 158 2.85 6.93 10.78
CA PHE A 158 4.23 7.34 11.08
C PHE A 158 4.26 8.60 11.95
N ALA A 159 5.11 8.61 12.96
CA ALA A 159 5.19 9.70 13.94
C ALA A 159 6.64 10.09 14.30
N ASP A 160 6.81 11.29 14.81
CA ASP A 160 8.10 11.78 15.31
C ASP A 160 8.49 11.13 16.65
N PHE A 161 9.64 11.51 17.21
CA PHE A 161 10.12 10.98 18.50
C PHE A 161 9.24 11.36 19.71
N LYS A 162 8.29 12.29 19.56
CA LYS A 162 7.30 12.68 20.57
C LYS A 162 5.93 12.04 20.30
N HIS A 163 5.87 11.07 19.40
CA HIS A 163 4.64 10.40 18.96
C HIS A 163 3.66 11.34 18.26
N VAL A 164 4.10 12.51 17.78
CA VAL A 164 3.25 13.42 17.01
C VAL A 164 3.21 12.91 15.56
N PRO A 165 2.02 12.61 15.02
CA PRO A 165 1.92 12.00 13.70
C PRO A 165 2.33 12.96 12.58
N TYR A 166 3.09 12.44 11.62
CA TYR A 166 3.43 13.17 10.39
C TYR A 166 2.32 13.13 9.33
N TYR A 167 1.22 12.42 9.58
CA TYR A 167 0.17 12.10 8.60
C TYR A 167 0.65 11.31 7.38
N ILE A 168 1.83 10.71 7.50
CA ILE A 168 2.34 9.71 6.59
C ILE A 168 1.71 8.38 7.01
N THR A 169 0.79 7.89 6.20
CA THR A 169 -0.03 6.71 6.51
C THR A 169 0.00 5.71 5.37
N SER A 170 -0.46 4.50 5.65
CA SER A 170 -0.84 3.56 4.59
C SER A 170 -2.32 3.70 4.23
N LYS A 171 -2.70 3.10 3.10
CA LYS A 171 -4.09 2.66 2.90
C LYS A 171 -4.49 1.72 4.05
N GLU A 172 -5.79 1.66 4.32
CA GLU A 172 -6.31 0.60 5.19
C GLU A 172 -6.12 -0.75 4.50
N VAL A 173 -5.72 -1.75 5.26
CA VAL A 173 -5.60 -3.14 4.82
C VAL A 173 -6.53 -3.97 5.67
N ASN A 174 -7.55 -4.55 5.04
CA ASN A 174 -8.46 -5.49 5.70
C ASN A 174 -7.91 -6.90 5.57
N VAL A 175 -7.70 -7.58 6.69
CA VAL A 175 -7.30 -8.99 6.73
C VAL A 175 -8.39 -9.84 7.39
N VAL A 176 -8.47 -11.11 6.99
CA VAL A 176 -9.31 -12.10 7.64
C VAL A 176 -8.42 -13.12 8.33
N VAL A 177 -8.43 -13.15 9.65
CA VAL A 177 -7.75 -14.15 10.45
C VAL A 177 -8.61 -15.41 10.49
N LEU A 178 -8.05 -16.51 10.01
CA LEU A 178 -8.73 -17.80 9.95
C LEU A 178 -8.80 -18.45 11.33
N GLU A 179 -9.88 -19.23 11.54
CA GLU A 179 -10.02 -20.11 12.69
C GLU A 179 -8.84 -21.09 12.79
N LYS A 180 -8.41 -21.38 14.01
CA LYS A 180 -7.43 -22.45 14.24
C LYS A 180 -8.10 -23.78 13.90
N SER A 181 -7.51 -24.54 12.98
CA SER A 181 -7.95 -25.91 12.70
C SER A 181 -7.83 -26.74 13.98
N LYS A 182 -8.93 -27.39 14.39
CA LYS A 182 -8.98 -28.34 15.50
C LYS A 182 -8.13 -29.58 15.23
#